data_AF-A0A7W0G5M3-F1
#
_entry.id   AF-A0A7W0G5M3-F1
#
_cell.length_a   1.000
_cell.length_b   1.000
_cell.length_c   1.000
_cell.angle_alpha   90.00
_cell.angle_beta   90.00
_cell.angle_gamma   90.00
#
_symmetry.space_group_name_H-M   'P 1'
#
loop_
_entity.id
_entity.type
_entity.pdbx_description
1 polymer ?
#
loop_
_entity_poly.entity_id
_entity_poly.type
_entity_poly.pdbx_seq_one_letter_code
_entity_poly.pdbx_strand_id
1 'polypeptide(L)'
;MNEKMKAAELNGGTFSRGCDRAEDLIAFLYGEATPKSAQTFRRHLNDCVVCRDELAAFGGVREAVGEWRDDALSVPPSLDLHEAYAFAAPAPRRPVRERSALAALREFFSLSPVWLKACACAATLAVCVLAALTLARAEVRWDADGLTFRTGARDERVVEKRVEVPVPSGYTPERVEEIVKQRLEVAYGEWKSKREQPAAVAVVKESRRKSYPQLETASNTSQPRRKRVTPRLARRESLNIEDDDSLPRLSDLLGGAY
;
A
#
# COMPACT_ATOMS: atom_id res chain seq x y z
N MET A 1 55.52 -11.87 17.15
CA MET A 1 54.98 -10.74 16.36
C MET A 1 53.89 -11.25 15.45
N ASN A 2 52.81 -10.48 15.36
CA ASN A 2 51.70 -10.53 14.40
C ASN A 2 50.50 -11.44 14.75
N GLU A 3 49.66 -10.85 15.61
CA GLU A 3 48.27 -10.51 15.28
C GLU A 3 47.45 -11.58 14.55
N LYS A 4 46.94 -12.53 15.35
CA LYS A 4 45.62 -13.09 15.12
C LYS A 4 44.60 -11.95 15.27
N MET A 5 44.35 -11.19 14.20
CA MET A 5 43.20 -10.31 14.12
C MET A 5 41.94 -11.17 14.19
N LYS A 6 41.42 -11.19 15.41
CA LYS A 6 40.10 -11.63 15.83
C LYS A 6 39.09 -10.96 14.90
N ALA A 7 38.57 -11.73 13.94
CA ALA A 7 37.32 -11.43 13.26
C ALA A 7 36.21 -11.50 14.31
N ALA A 8 36.13 -10.46 15.14
CA ALA A 8 35.01 -10.17 15.99
C ALA A 8 33.85 -9.88 15.05
N GLU A 9 33.03 -10.91 14.86
CA GLU A 9 31.59 -10.85 14.65
C GLU A 9 31.00 -9.43 14.74
N LEU A 10 31.05 -8.69 13.64
CA LEU A 10 30.07 -7.66 13.34
C LEU A 10 28.84 -8.35 12.76
N ASN A 11 28.26 -9.30 13.51
CA ASN A 11 26.86 -9.60 13.35
C ASN A 11 26.14 -8.41 13.98
N GLY A 12 25.70 -7.50 13.11
CA GLY A 12 24.96 -6.30 13.48
C GLY A 12 23.86 -6.69 14.45
N GLY A 13 24.09 -6.40 15.73
CA GLY A 13 23.04 -6.37 16.73
C GLY A 13 22.00 -5.42 16.20
N THR A 14 20.94 -5.96 15.62
CA THR A 14 19.67 -5.27 15.49
C THR A 14 19.37 -4.77 16.89
N PHE A 15 19.65 -3.49 17.14
CA PHE A 15 19.10 -2.81 18.29
C PHE A 15 17.59 -2.95 18.12
N SER A 16 16.99 -3.95 18.74
CA SER A 16 15.56 -3.94 19.04
C SER A 16 15.39 -2.72 19.94
N ARG A 17 15.22 -1.56 19.31
CA ARG A 17 14.94 -0.28 19.96
C ARG A 17 13.54 -0.28 20.58
N GLY A 18 12.79 -1.37 20.45
CA GLY A 18 11.46 -1.54 20.98
C GLY A 18 11.38 -2.68 21.97
N CYS A 19 10.37 -2.63 22.82
CA CYS A 19 9.94 -3.75 23.64
C CYS A 19 9.22 -4.79 22.76
N ASP A 20 9.33 -6.08 23.07
CA ASP A 20 8.63 -7.16 22.36
C ASP A 20 7.09 -7.11 22.48
N ARG A 21 6.54 -6.11 23.19
CA ARG A 21 5.10 -5.91 23.41
C ARG A 21 4.47 -4.84 22.50
N ALA A 22 5.07 -4.58 21.33
CA ALA A 22 4.55 -3.61 20.37
C ALA A 22 3.11 -3.92 19.91
N GLU A 23 2.75 -5.20 19.78
CA GLU A 23 1.39 -5.62 19.39
C GLU A 23 0.36 -5.27 20.48
N ASP A 24 0.70 -5.49 21.75
CA ASP A 24 -0.14 -5.13 22.90
C ASP A 24 -0.33 -3.61 23.02
N LEU A 25 0.70 -2.82 22.68
CA LEU A 25 0.64 -1.36 22.64
C LEU A 25 -0.41 -0.89 21.62
N ILE A 26 -0.37 -1.41 20.41
CA ILE A 26 -1.29 -1.04 19.33
C ILE A 26 -2.73 -1.43 19.72
N ALA A 27 -2.93 -2.67 20.17
CA ALA A 27 -4.25 -3.13 20.62
C ALA A 27 -4.79 -2.27 21.79
N PHE A 28 -3.92 -1.85 22.72
CA PHE A 28 -4.30 -0.94 23.80
C PHE A 28 -4.69 0.45 23.29
N LEU A 29 -3.93 1.02 22.34
CA LEU A 29 -4.15 2.36 21.78
C LEU A 29 -5.47 2.49 21.01
N TYR A 30 -5.87 1.45 20.28
CA TYR A 30 -7.13 1.41 19.54
C TYR A 30 -8.32 0.87 20.37
N GLY A 31 -8.10 0.48 21.63
CA GLY A 31 -9.14 -0.07 22.49
C GLY A 31 -9.57 -1.49 22.10
N GLU A 32 -8.76 -2.20 21.31
CA GLU A 32 -8.99 -3.58 20.87
C GLU A 32 -8.50 -4.61 21.91
N ALA A 33 -7.70 -4.18 22.88
CA ALA A 33 -7.22 -5.04 23.95
C ALA A 33 -8.37 -5.49 24.88
N THR A 34 -8.48 -6.80 25.11
CA THR A 34 -9.39 -7.34 26.15
C THR A 34 -9.15 -6.68 27.52
N PRO A 35 -10.14 -6.59 28.42
CA PRO A 35 -9.96 -5.94 29.72
C PRO A 35 -8.79 -6.51 30.54
N LYS A 36 -8.55 -7.82 30.43
CA LYS A 36 -7.42 -8.51 31.10
C LYS A 36 -6.07 -8.14 30.47
N SER A 37 -5.96 -8.14 29.14
CA SER A 37 -4.71 -7.76 28.47
C SER A 37 -4.40 -6.27 28.66
N ALA A 38 -5.40 -5.40 28.59
CA ALA A 38 -5.26 -3.98 28.89
C ALA A 38 -4.75 -3.72 30.32
N GLN A 39 -5.28 -4.43 31.33
CA GLN A 39 -4.77 -4.30 32.70
C GLN A 39 -3.33 -4.80 32.83
N THR A 40 -2.99 -5.90 32.15
CA THR A 40 -1.63 -6.46 32.16
C THR A 40 -0.65 -5.50 31.47
N PHE A 41 -1.07 -4.86 30.38
CA PHE A 41 -0.26 -3.88 29.67
C PHE A 41 -0.09 -2.58 30.47
N ARG A 42 -1.13 -2.10 31.17
CA ARG A 42 -1.00 -0.96 32.11
C ARG A 42 0.04 -1.18 33.20
N ARG A 43 0.12 -2.40 33.75
CA ARG A 43 1.19 -2.73 34.72
C ARG A 43 2.57 -2.65 34.05
N HIS A 44 2.69 -3.21 32.85
CA HIS A 44 3.93 -3.14 32.08
C HIS A 44 4.37 -1.71 31.76
N LEU A 45 3.44 -0.79 31.47
CA LEU A 45 3.75 0.62 31.27
C LEU A 45 4.38 1.28 32.51
N ASN A 46 4.08 0.81 33.73
CA ASN A 46 4.74 1.33 34.93
C ASN A 46 6.21 0.91 35.02
N ASP A 47 6.55 -0.25 34.46
CA ASP A 47 7.89 -0.85 34.57
C ASP A 47 8.76 -0.62 33.33
N CYS A 48 8.17 -0.32 32.17
CA CYS A 48 8.88 -0.16 30.90
C CYS A 48 8.87 1.28 30.39
N VAL A 49 10.02 1.96 30.47
CA VAL A 49 10.20 3.33 29.94
C VAL A 49 9.97 3.38 28.43
N VAL A 50 10.49 2.42 27.68
CA VAL A 50 10.40 2.38 26.21
C VAL A 50 8.94 2.41 25.74
N CYS A 51 8.08 1.54 26.29
CA CYS A 51 6.66 1.53 25.91
C CYS A 51 5.91 2.80 26.34
N ARG A 52 6.34 3.49 27.40
CA ARG A 52 5.75 4.80 27.76
C ARG A 52 6.11 5.87 26.75
N ASP A 53 7.38 5.92 26.34
CA ASP A 53 7.86 6.89 25.36
C ASP A 53 7.20 6.65 24.00
N GLU A 54 7.08 5.39 23.57
CA GLU A 54 6.33 5.02 22.37
C GLU A 54 4.86 5.43 22.46
N LEU A 55 4.19 5.14 23.59
CA LEU A 55 2.79 5.53 23.80
C LEU A 55 2.60 7.05 23.74
N ALA A 56 3.52 7.81 24.34
CA ALA A 56 3.51 9.28 24.29
C ALA A 56 3.73 9.80 22.87
N ALA A 57 4.68 9.22 22.13
CA ALA A 57 4.94 9.58 20.74
C ALA A 57 3.69 9.34 19.85
N PHE A 58 3.01 8.20 20.00
CA PHE A 58 1.75 7.94 19.31
C PHE A 58 0.63 8.89 19.74
N GLY A 59 0.60 9.30 21.00
CA GLY A 59 -0.32 10.33 21.50
C GLY A 59 -0.18 11.64 20.72
N GLY A 60 1.05 12.14 20.54
CA GLY A 60 1.31 13.35 19.77
C GLY A 60 0.90 13.24 18.30
N VAL A 61 1.09 12.07 17.67
CA VAL A 61 0.60 11.84 16.30
C VAL A 61 -0.91 11.90 16.21
N ARG A 62 -1.64 11.30 17.18
CA ARG A 62 -3.11 11.33 17.20
C ARG A 62 -3.66 12.73 17.43
N GLU A 63 -3.02 13.51 18.29
CA GLU A 63 -3.35 14.91 18.52
C GLU A 63 -3.17 15.73 17.23
N ALA A 64 -2.03 15.62 16.56
CA ALA A 64 -1.78 16.30 15.28
C ALA A 64 -2.78 15.89 14.18
N VAL A 65 -3.16 14.61 14.11
CA VAL A 65 -4.19 14.15 13.17
C VAL A 65 -5.58 14.69 13.57
N GLY A 66 -5.86 14.81 14.86
CA GLY A 66 -7.08 15.42 15.39
C GLY A 66 -7.17 16.89 15.00
N GLU A 67 -6.12 17.67 15.23
CA GLU A 67 -6.02 19.08 14.82
C GLU A 67 -6.19 19.23 13.31
N TRP A 68 -5.52 18.39 12.51
CA TRP A 68 -5.66 18.43 11.06
C TRP A 68 -7.08 18.10 10.60
N ARG A 69 -7.73 17.10 11.20
CA ARG A 69 -9.12 16.75 10.90
C ARG A 69 -10.05 17.89 11.28
N ASP A 70 -9.85 18.50 12.44
CA ASP A 70 -10.69 19.57 12.92
C ASP A 70 -10.49 20.82 12.04
N ASP A 71 -9.27 21.14 11.61
CA ASP A 71 -8.98 22.18 10.62
C ASP A 71 -9.67 21.90 9.27
N ALA A 72 -9.52 20.67 8.75
CA ALA A 72 -10.14 20.23 7.49
C ALA A 72 -11.68 20.25 7.52
N LEU A 73 -12.30 20.08 8.70
CA LEU A 73 -13.75 20.12 8.89
C LEU A 73 -14.27 21.49 9.36
N SER A 74 -13.41 22.34 9.93
CA SER A 74 -13.76 23.67 10.45
C SER A 74 -14.12 24.67 9.36
N VAL A 75 -13.61 24.44 8.15
CA VAL A 75 -14.07 25.10 6.94
C VAL A 75 -15.07 24.15 6.29
N PRO A 76 -16.37 24.21 6.62
CA PRO A 76 -17.33 23.65 5.69
C PRO A 76 -17.05 24.39 4.37
N PRO A 77 -16.68 23.71 3.28
CA PRO A 77 -16.82 24.36 2.00
C PRO A 77 -18.29 24.79 2.00
N SER A 78 -18.53 26.10 1.89
CA SER A 78 -19.82 26.62 1.52
C SER A 78 -20.09 26.10 0.11
N LEU A 79 -20.36 24.80 0.02
CA LEU A 79 -21.10 24.20 -1.04
C LEU A 79 -22.43 24.93 -0.91
N ASP A 80 -22.59 25.96 -1.73
CA ASP A 80 -23.86 26.60 -2.04
C ASP A 80 -24.79 25.53 -2.64
N LEU A 81 -25.17 24.56 -1.82
CA LEU A 81 -26.19 23.55 -2.12
C LEU A 81 -27.56 24.24 -2.27
N HIS A 82 -27.67 25.49 -1.84
CA HIS A 82 -28.86 26.30 -2.02
C HIS A 82 -29.10 26.72 -3.49
N GLU A 83 -28.08 26.69 -4.36
CA GLU A 83 -28.26 26.94 -5.80
C GLU A 83 -28.56 25.66 -6.59
N ALA A 84 -28.17 24.48 -6.07
CA ALA A 84 -28.50 23.19 -6.69
C ALA A 84 -29.92 22.69 -6.35
N TYR A 85 -30.53 23.19 -5.27
CA TYR A 85 -31.90 22.84 -4.84
C TYR A 85 -32.92 23.96 -4.97
N ALA A 86 -32.58 25.07 -5.66
CA ALA A 86 -33.63 25.93 -6.18
C ALA A 86 -34.49 25.07 -7.13
N PHE A 87 -35.73 24.82 -6.73
CA PHE A 87 -36.77 24.15 -7.52
C PHE A 87 -36.91 24.91 -8.84
N ALA A 88 -36.08 24.55 -9.81
CA ALA A 88 -36.08 25.17 -11.11
C ALA A 88 -37.41 24.78 -11.77
N ALA A 89 -38.27 25.78 -11.93
CA ALA A 89 -39.36 25.75 -12.87
C ALA A 89 -38.87 25.11 -14.18
N PRO A 90 -39.68 24.28 -14.86
CA PRO A 90 -39.24 23.42 -15.97
C PRO A 90 -38.62 24.26 -17.10
N ALA A 91 -37.30 24.41 -17.06
CA ALA A 91 -36.54 25.07 -18.10
C ALA A 91 -36.45 24.14 -19.31
N PRO A 92 -36.49 24.69 -20.54
CA PRO A 92 -36.48 23.91 -21.76
C PRO A 92 -35.24 23.01 -21.82
N ARG A 93 -35.48 21.73 -22.16
CA ARG A 93 -34.48 20.66 -22.27
C ARG A 93 -33.28 21.13 -23.10
N ARG A 94 -32.19 21.52 -22.43
CA ARG A 94 -30.92 21.75 -23.11
C ARG A 94 -30.37 20.41 -23.61
N PRO A 95 -29.76 20.36 -24.80
CA PRO A 95 -29.23 19.14 -25.37
C PRO A 95 -28.22 18.54 -24.41
N VAL A 96 -28.31 17.21 -24.23
CA VAL A 96 -27.39 16.40 -23.45
C VAL A 96 -25.99 16.58 -24.04
N ARG A 97 -25.25 17.53 -23.48
CA ARG A 97 -23.85 17.77 -23.83
C ARG A 97 -23.11 16.57 -23.25
N GLU A 98 -22.68 15.66 -24.11
CA GLU A 98 -21.85 14.52 -23.75
C GLU A 98 -20.72 15.03 -22.86
N ARG A 99 -20.78 14.65 -21.58
CA ARG A 99 -19.77 15.03 -20.60
C ARG A 99 -18.49 14.33 -21.02
N SER A 100 -17.63 15.06 -21.72
CA SER A 100 -16.34 14.54 -22.15
C SER A 100 -15.58 14.07 -20.90
N ALA A 101 -15.01 12.87 -20.95
CA ALA A 101 -14.30 12.27 -19.81
C ALA A 101 -13.18 13.20 -19.27
N LEU A 102 -12.66 14.09 -20.12
CA LEU A 102 -11.70 15.14 -19.75
C LEU A 102 -12.27 16.19 -18.78
N ALA A 103 -13.57 16.52 -18.87
CA ALA A 103 -14.23 17.44 -17.95
C ALA A 103 -14.33 16.85 -16.54
N ALA A 104 -14.70 15.56 -16.43
CA ALA A 104 -14.75 14.85 -15.15
C ALA A 104 -13.35 14.70 -14.51
N LEU A 105 -12.32 14.42 -15.33
CA LEU A 105 -10.93 14.42 -14.86
C LEU A 105 -10.49 15.80 -14.36
N ARG A 106 -10.83 16.87 -15.07
CA ARG A 106 -10.50 18.24 -14.66
C ARG A 106 -11.18 18.61 -13.33
N GLU A 107 -12.43 18.20 -13.12
CA GLU A 107 -13.12 18.37 -11.84
C GLU A 107 -12.43 17.58 -10.72
N PHE A 108 -12.05 16.33 -10.97
CA PHE A 108 -11.33 15.50 -9.99
C PHE A 108 -9.97 16.09 -9.59
N PHE A 109 -9.21 16.65 -10.55
CA PHE A 109 -7.95 17.35 -10.26
C PHE A 109 -8.16 18.75 -9.65
N SER A 110 -9.32 19.38 -9.86
CA SER A 110 -9.63 20.64 -9.19
C SER A 110 -9.91 20.44 -7.70
N LEU A 111 -10.59 19.34 -7.36
CA LEU A 111 -10.89 18.88 -6.00
C LEU A 111 -9.71 18.17 -5.31
N SER A 112 -8.62 17.89 -6.03
CA SER A 112 -7.48 17.19 -5.44
C SER A 112 -6.69 18.11 -4.50
N PRO A 113 -6.27 17.59 -3.33
CA PRO A 113 -5.52 18.35 -2.33
C PRO A 113 -4.18 18.86 -2.91
N VAL A 114 -3.70 19.99 -2.37
CA VAL A 114 -2.56 20.76 -2.93
C VAL A 114 -1.30 19.91 -3.13
N TRP A 115 -1.06 18.91 -2.27
CA TRP A 115 0.08 17.99 -2.41
C TRP A 115 0.00 17.12 -3.68
N LEU A 116 -1.19 16.73 -4.12
CA LEU A 116 -1.39 15.97 -5.35
C LEU A 116 -1.07 16.83 -6.58
N LYS A 117 -1.36 18.13 -6.53
CA LYS A 117 -0.96 19.10 -7.56
C LYS A 117 0.56 19.25 -7.62
N ALA A 118 1.22 19.30 -6.46
CA ALA A 118 2.69 19.31 -6.39
C ALA A 118 3.30 18.02 -6.97
N CYS A 119 2.74 16.84 -6.65
CA CYS A 119 3.16 15.58 -7.24
C CYS A 119 2.95 15.54 -8.75
N ALA A 120 1.82 16.05 -9.25
CA ALA A 120 1.54 16.09 -10.69
C ALA A 120 2.56 16.97 -11.43
N CYS A 121 2.88 18.16 -10.90
CA CYS A 121 3.92 19.04 -11.46
C CYS A 121 5.31 18.39 -11.40
N ALA A 122 5.67 17.76 -10.29
CA ALA A 122 6.94 17.06 -10.15
C ALA A 122 7.04 15.89 -11.13
N ALA A 123 5.97 15.12 -11.31
CA ALA A 123 5.91 14.04 -12.28
C ALA A 123 6.02 14.55 -13.72
N THR A 124 5.33 15.65 -14.06
CA THR A 124 5.46 16.25 -15.40
C THR A 124 6.88 16.74 -15.65
N LEU A 125 7.50 17.42 -14.68
CA LEU A 125 8.90 17.83 -14.78
C LEU A 125 9.85 16.64 -14.91
N ALA A 126 9.65 15.57 -14.13
CA ALA A 126 10.44 14.34 -14.25
C ALA A 126 10.31 13.72 -15.64
N VAL A 127 9.10 13.65 -16.19
CA VAL A 127 8.86 13.17 -17.56
C VAL A 127 9.53 14.07 -18.59
N CYS A 128 9.46 15.39 -18.44
CA CYS A 128 10.15 16.34 -19.32
C CYS A 128 11.67 16.19 -19.26
N VAL A 129 12.25 16.00 -18.06
CA VAL A 129 13.68 15.75 -17.88
C VAL A 129 14.08 14.43 -18.52
N LEU A 130 13.31 13.36 -18.31
CA LEU A 130 13.56 12.07 -18.95
C LEU A 130 13.45 12.17 -20.48
N ALA A 131 12.47 12.89 -21.01
CA ALA A 131 12.32 13.13 -22.44
C ALA A 131 13.50 13.95 -23.02
N ALA A 132 13.99 14.95 -22.28
CA ALA A 132 15.19 15.69 -22.67
C ALA A 132 16.44 14.78 -22.67
N LEU A 133 16.57 13.90 -21.67
CA LEU A 133 17.68 12.94 -21.58
C LEU A 133 17.64 11.90 -22.72
N THR A 134 16.45 11.43 -23.12
CA THR A 134 16.33 10.51 -24.26
C THR A 134 16.67 11.20 -25.58
N LEU A 135 16.23 12.44 -25.78
CA LEU A 135 16.60 13.25 -26.95
C LEU A 135 18.11 13.56 -26.99
N ALA A 136 18.73 13.76 -25.84
CA ALA A 136 20.17 13.98 -25.72
C ALA A 136 21.02 12.70 -25.84
N ARG A 137 20.40 11.53 -26.05
CA ARG A 137 21.06 10.20 -25.99
C ARG A 137 21.93 10.05 -24.73
N ALA A 138 21.44 10.53 -23.59
CA ALA A 138 22.16 10.36 -22.33
C ALA A 138 22.09 8.89 -21.89
N GLU A 139 23.23 8.22 -21.86
CA GLU A 139 23.33 6.88 -21.28
C GLU A 139 23.52 7.03 -19.77
N VAL A 140 22.50 6.65 -19.02
CA VAL A 140 22.55 6.57 -17.56
C VAL A 140 22.85 5.12 -17.20
N ARG A 141 24.04 4.85 -16.65
CA ARG A 141 24.40 3.52 -16.12
C ARG A 141 24.56 3.60 -14.61
N TRP A 142 23.83 2.73 -13.93
CA TRP A 142 23.97 2.50 -12.50
C TRP A 142 24.88 1.28 -12.32
N ASP A 143 26.10 1.49 -11.82
CA ASP A 143 27.06 0.42 -11.54
C ASP A 143 27.32 0.31 -10.02
N ALA A 144 28.03 -0.72 -9.58
CA ALA A 144 28.42 -0.90 -8.18
C ALA A 144 29.24 0.29 -7.64
N ASP A 145 29.91 1.03 -8.53
CA ASP A 145 30.68 2.23 -8.24
C ASP A 145 29.84 3.53 -8.20
N GLY A 146 28.52 3.43 -8.41
CA GLY A 146 27.58 4.55 -8.32
C GLY A 146 26.93 4.94 -9.66
N LEU A 147 26.32 6.14 -9.67
CA LEU A 147 25.56 6.67 -10.80
C LEU A 147 26.49 7.39 -11.79
N THR A 148 26.70 6.82 -12.98
CA THR A 148 27.52 7.45 -14.03
C THR A 148 26.62 8.03 -15.13
N PHE A 149 26.75 9.34 -15.38
CA PHE A 149 26.06 10.04 -16.45
C PHE A 149 27.01 10.27 -17.62
N ARG A 150 26.72 9.66 -18.78
CA ARG A 150 27.46 9.91 -20.02
C ARG A 150 26.57 10.67 -21.00
N THR A 151 26.61 12.00 -20.93
CA THR A 151 25.98 12.87 -21.93
C THR A 151 26.90 12.94 -23.14
N GLY A 152 26.58 12.17 -24.18
CA GLY A 152 27.35 12.09 -25.42
C GLY A 152 27.21 13.32 -26.31
N ALA A 153 27.46 14.52 -25.80
CA ALA A 153 27.78 15.68 -26.63
C ALA A 153 29.28 15.65 -26.97
N ARG A 154 29.74 14.56 -27.58
CA ARG A 154 31.00 14.62 -28.31
C ARG A 154 30.66 15.15 -29.70
N ASP A 155 31.17 16.35 -29.95
CA ASP A 155 31.49 16.90 -31.26
C ASP A 155 32.55 15.99 -31.94
N GLU A 156 32.21 14.71 -32.10
CA GLU A 156 33.06 13.69 -32.70
C GLU A 156 32.87 13.85 -34.19
N ARG A 157 33.77 14.64 -34.79
CA ARG A 157 34.07 14.55 -36.22
C ARG A 157 34.00 13.08 -36.60
N VAL A 158 33.08 12.79 -37.50
CA VAL A 158 32.93 11.51 -38.17
C VAL A 158 34.27 11.19 -38.84
N VAL A 159 35.17 10.56 -38.09
CA VAL A 159 36.18 9.69 -38.67
C VAL A 159 35.42 8.39 -38.87
N GLU A 160 34.82 8.30 -40.06
CA GLU A 160 34.26 7.09 -40.65
C GLU A 160 35.37 6.04 -40.70
N LYS A 161 35.65 5.41 -39.56
CA LYS A 161 36.44 4.20 -39.53
C LYS A 161 35.51 3.12 -40.07
N ARG A 162 35.46 3.01 -41.40
CA ARG A 162 35.01 1.82 -42.12
C ARG A 162 35.68 0.62 -41.47
N VAL A 163 34.96 -0.04 -40.57
CA VAL A 163 35.23 -1.44 -40.27
C VAL A 163 34.70 -2.17 -41.48
N GLU A 164 35.59 -2.40 -42.45
CA GLU A 164 35.39 -3.41 -43.48
C GLU A 164 35.25 -4.75 -42.76
N VAL A 165 34.01 -5.10 -42.44
CA VAL A 165 33.67 -6.50 -42.15
C VAL A 165 33.90 -7.21 -43.48
N PRO A 166 34.83 -8.16 -43.58
CA PRO A 166 35.00 -8.93 -44.80
C PRO A 166 33.69 -9.68 -45.01
N VAL A 167 32.87 -9.20 -45.94
CA VAL A 167 31.69 -9.91 -46.41
C VAL A 167 32.25 -11.11 -47.17
N PRO A 168 32.11 -12.36 -46.66
CA PRO A 168 32.49 -13.53 -47.44
C PRO A 168 31.67 -13.52 -48.72
N SER A 169 32.32 -13.20 -49.85
CA SER A 169 31.72 -12.96 -51.16
C SER A 169 31.31 -14.27 -51.86
N GLY A 170 30.66 -15.19 -51.13
CA GLY A 170 30.30 -16.53 -51.60
C GLY A 170 28.89 -16.97 -51.20
N TYR A 171 28.05 -16.05 -50.73
CA TYR A 171 26.63 -16.34 -50.51
C TYR A 171 25.86 -16.02 -51.78
N THR A 172 25.49 -17.06 -52.52
CA THR A 172 24.53 -16.92 -53.61
C THR A 172 23.15 -16.61 -53.00
N PRO A 173 22.27 -15.88 -53.71
CA PRO A 173 20.95 -15.51 -53.20
C PRO A 173 20.13 -16.73 -52.76
N GLU A 174 20.31 -17.89 -53.42
CA GLU A 174 19.63 -19.13 -53.07
C GLU A 174 20.06 -19.64 -51.68
N ARG A 175 21.35 -19.50 -51.35
CA ARG A 175 21.89 -19.92 -50.03
C ARG A 175 21.39 -19.02 -48.91
N VAL A 176 21.20 -17.73 -49.17
CA VAL A 176 20.62 -16.80 -48.21
C VAL A 176 19.16 -17.16 -47.94
N GLU A 177 18.40 -17.47 -48.98
CA GLU A 177 17.00 -17.86 -48.87
C GLU A 177 16.82 -19.17 -48.09
N GLU A 178 17.71 -20.14 -48.31
CA GLU A 178 17.73 -21.41 -47.56
C GLU A 178 18.04 -21.21 -46.07
N ILE A 179 18.99 -20.33 -45.73
CA ILE A 179 19.31 -19.99 -44.34
C ILE A 179 18.14 -19.28 -43.66
N VAL A 180 17.47 -18.37 -44.36
CA VAL A 180 16.29 -17.66 -43.84
C VAL A 180 15.14 -18.64 -43.61
N LYS A 181 14.87 -19.54 -44.57
CA LYS A 181 13.83 -20.55 -44.45
C LYS A 181 14.11 -21.51 -43.28
N GLN A 182 15.34 -21.97 -43.12
CA GLN A 182 15.74 -22.84 -42.01
C GLN A 182 15.53 -22.15 -40.66
N ARG A 183 15.87 -20.86 -40.53
CA ARG A 183 15.65 -20.09 -39.29
C ARG A 183 14.17 -19.85 -39.01
N LEU A 184 13.35 -19.62 -40.03
CA LEU A 184 11.91 -19.46 -39.89
C LEU A 184 11.23 -20.75 -39.41
N GLU A 185 11.64 -21.91 -39.93
CA GLU A 185 11.07 -23.20 -39.50
C GLU A 185 11.41 -23.53 -38.05
N VAL A 186 12.64 -23.24 -37.60
CA VAL A 186 13.05 -23.40 -36.19
C VAL A 186 12.24 -22.48 -35.28
N ALA A 187 12.13 -21.20 -35.63
CA ALA A 187 11.38 -20.23 -34.84
C ALA A 187 9.87 -20.57 -34.78
N TYR A 188 9.30 -21.07 -35.87
CA TYR A 188 7.90 -21.47 -35.92
C TYR A 188 7.63 -22.72 -35.07
N GLY A 189 8.54 -23.69 -35.06
CA GLY A 189 8.45 -24.88 -34.19
C GLY A 189 8.51 -24.53 -32.70
N GLU A 190 9.45 -23.67 -32.30
CA GLU A 190 9.55 -23.19 -30.91
C GLU A 190 8.27 -22.47 -30.47
N TRP A 191 7.76 -21.56 -31.30
CA TRP A 191 6.54 -20.82 -30.99
C TRP A 191 5.31 -21.73 -30.85
N LYS A 192 5.17 -22.71 -31.76
CA LYS A 192 4.05 -23.65 -31.73
C LYS A 192 4.08 -24.56 -30.50
N SER A 193 5.25 -25.09 -30.13
CA SER A 193 5.40 -25.93 -28.94
C SER A 193 5.09 -25.17 -27.63
N LYS A 194 5.40 -23.87 -27.57
CA LYS A 194 5.10 -23.01 -26.42
C LYS A 194 3.61 -22.69 -26.29
N ARG A 195 2.87 -22.74 -27.39
CA ARG A 195 1.41 -22.44 -27.43
C ARG A 195 0.55 -23.70 -27.26
N GLU A 196 1.04 -24.85 -27.69
CA GLU A 196 0.34 -26.15 -27.59
C GLU A 196 0.63 -26.88 -26.28
N GLN A 197 1.50 -26.38 -25.39
CA GLN A 197 1.48 -26.83 -23.99
C GLN A 197 0.19 -26.32 -23.34
N PRO A 198 -0.83 -27.18 -23.13
CA PRO A 198 -2.05 -26.76 -22.45
C PRO A 198 -1.67 -26.31 -21.04
N ALA A 199 -2.42 -25.34 -20.52
CA ALA A 199 -2.33 -24.77 -19.19
C ALA A 199 -2.58 -25.80 -18.05
N ALA A 200 -1.82 -26.89 -18.01
CA ALA A 200 -1.85 -27.94 -16.99
C ALA A 200 -1.11 -27.52 -15.70
N VAL A 201 -0.85 -26.21 -15.52
CA VAL A 201 -0.32 -25.63 -14.28
C VAL A 201 -1.35 -24.66 -13.70
N ALA A 202 -2.56 -25.15 -13.48
CA ALA A 202 -3.57 -24.44 -12.67
C ALA A 202 -4.38 -25.40 -11.76
N VAL A 203 -3.86 -26.60 -11.46
CA VAL A 203 -4.50 -27.56 -10.54
C VAL A 203 -3.51 -28.11 -9.53
N VAL A 204 -2.68 -27.27 -8.89
CA VAL A 204 -2.01 -27.62 -7.64
C VAL A 204 -1.81 -26.35 -6.81
N LYS A 205 -2.80 -26.02 -5.96
CA LYS A 205 -2.63 -25.45 -4.59
C LYS A 205 -3.95 -24.87 -4.06
N GLU A 206 -4.93 -25.73 -3.83
CA GLU A 206 -6.08 -25.40 -2.94
C GLU A 206 -6.26 -26.43 -1.82
N SER A 207 -5.21 -27.19 -1.50
CA SER A 207 -5.15 -28.12 -0.36
C SER A 207 -4.05 -27.72 0.62
N ARG A 208 -4.14 -26.50 1.14
CA ARG A 208 -3.49 -26.14 2.42
C ARG A 208 -4.55 -25.57 3.35
N ARG A 209 -5.62 -26.34 3.56
CA ARG A 209 -6.48 -26.19 4.73
C ARG A 209 -5.57 -26.28 5.96
N LYS A 210 -5.50 -25.17 6.70
CA LYS A 210 -4.92 -25.11 8.03
C LYS A 210 -5.60 -26.18 8.90
N SER A 211 -4.89 -27.26 9.18
CA SER A 211 -5.18 -28.12 10.33
C SER A 211 -4.92 -27.28 11.57
N TYR A 212 -5.98 -26.76 12.17
CA TYR A 212 -5.94 -26.30 13.55
C TYR A 212 -5.82 -27.54 14.45
N PRO A 213 -4.83 -27.62 15.35
CA PRO A 213 -4.83 -28.64 16.39
C PRO A 213 -6.02 -28.40 17.31
N GLN A 214 -6.85 -29.43 17.35
CA GLN A 214 -8.04 -29.57 18.18
C GLN A 214 -7.66 -29.45 19.67
N LEU A 215 -8.44 -28.65 20.40
CA LEU A 215 -8.45 -28.59 21.86
C LEU A 215 -8.54 -30.01 22.45
N GLU A 216 -7.55 -30.38 23.26
CA GLU A 216 -7.76 -31.32 24.37
C GLU A 216 -8.06 -30.52 25.63
N THR A 217 -9.35 -30.40 25.93
CA THR A 217 -9.86 -30.03 27.24
C THR A 217 -9.61 -31.18 28.22
N ALA A 218 -8.49 -31.12 28.95
CA ALA A 218 -8.30 -31.94 30.15
C ALA A 218 -8.97 -31.25 31.34
N SER A 219 -10.19 -31.69 31.61
CA SER A 219 -10.84 -31.57 32.90
C SER A 219 -9.98 -32.28 33.96
N ASN A 220 -9.38 -31.51 34.88
CA ASN A 220 -8.90 -32.10 36.13
C ASN A 220 -9.43 -31.33 37.34
N THR A 221 -10.40 -31.99 37.95
CA THR A 221 -10.99 -31.81 39.27
C THR A 221 -9.94 -31.59 40.34
N SER A 222 -10.03 -30.48 41.08
CA SER A 222 -9.67 -30.46 42.50
C SER A 222 -10.23 -29.19 43.17
N GLN A 223 -11.37 -29.37 43.84
CA GLN A 223 -11.85 -28.46 44.87
C GLN A 223 -10.82 -28.33 46.00
N PRO A 224 -10.74 -27.15 46.62
CA PRO A 224 -10.90 -27.16 48.07
C PRO A 224 -12.04 -26.26 48.55
N ARG A 225 -12.96 -26.95 49.23
CA ARG A 225 -14.02 -26.49 50.12
C ARG A 225 -13.52 -25.40 51.10
N ARG A 226 -13.96 -24.14 50.94
CA ARG A 226 -13.91 -23.13 52.02
C ARG A 226 -15.22 -22.34 52.15
N LYS A 227 -15.95 -22.76 53.19
CA LYS A 227 -16.75 -21.99 54.15
C LYS A 227 -17.50 -20.74 53.65
N ARG A 228 -18.81 -20.97 53.48
CA ARG A 228 -19.94 -20.06 53.65
C ARG A 228 -19.74 -19.09 54.83
N VAL A 229 -19.65 -17.80 54.53
CA VAL A 229 -20.03 -16.69 55.42
C VAL A 229 -20.74 -15.65 54.54
N THR A 230 -22.06 -15.57 54.69
CA THR A 230 -22.84 -14.34 54.43
C THR A 230 -23.03 -13.68 55.80
N PRO A 231 -23.10 -12.34 55.92
CA PRO A 231 -24.31 -11.64 55.49
C PRO A 231 -24.16 -10.18 54.99
N ARG A 232 -25.24 -9.76 54.30
CA ARG A 232 -25.91 -8.45 54.35
C ARG A 232 -25.29 -7.20 53.69
N LEU A 233 -26.05 -6.76 52.68
CA LEU A 233 -26.64 -5.41 52.49
C LEU A 233 -25.68 -4.22 52.27
N ALA A 234 -25.52 -3.87 51.00
CA ALA A 234 -25.67 -2.51 50.47
C ALA A 234 -25.95 -2.67 48.95
N ARG A 235 -27.20 -2.57 48.49
CA ARG A 235 -27.82 -1.33 48.01
C ARG A 235 -26.83 -0.48 47.20
N ARG A 236 -26.75 -0.72 45.89
CA ARG A 236 -26.38 0.34 44.94
C ARG A 236 -26.91 0.05 43.54
N GLU A 237 -27.36 1.12 42.91
CA GLU A 237 -28.23 1.19 41.74
C GLU A 237 -27.82 0.32 40.55
N SER A 238 -28.77 -0.49 40.10
CA SER A 238 -28.88 -0.92 38.71
C SER A 238 -29.29 0.29 37.85
N LEU A 239 -28.32 0.87 37.15
CA LEU A 239 -28.61 1.72 36.00
C LEU A 239 -29.08 0.80 34.87
N ASN A 240 -30.40 0.83 34.63
CA ASN A 240 -30.99 0.40 33.37
C ASN A 240 -30.36 1.25 32.26
N ILE A 241 -29.56 0.62 31.41
CA ILE A 241 -29.23 1.17 30.10
C ILE A 241 -30.48 0.89 29.28
N GLU A 242 -31.31 1.92 29.14
CA GLU A 242 -32.47 1.93 28.25
C GLU A 242 -32.01 1.73 26.81
N ASP A 243 -32.80 0.93 26.09
CA ASP A 243 -32.65 0.51 24.71
C ASP A 243 -32.39 1.67 23.74
N ASP A 244 -31.20 1.68 23.13
CA ASP A 244 -30.78 2.60 22.06
C ASP A 244 -31.18 2.05 20.67
N ASP A 245 -32.39 1.48 20.57
CA ASP A 245 -32.93 0.86 19.34
C ASP A 245 -33.93 1.76 18.58
N SER A 246 -33.99 3.06 18.89
CA SER A 246 -34.91 4.03 18.25
C SER A 246 -34.22 5.04 17.33
N LEU A 247 -33.19 4.62 16.59
CA LEU A 247 -32.70 5.41 15.45
C LEU A 247 -33.46 5.02 14.18
N PRO A 248 -34.18 5.96 13.52
CA PRO A 248 -34.93 5.67 12.32
C PRO A 248 -34.00 5.16 11.21
N ARG A 249 -34.36 4.04 10.59
CA ARG A 249 -33.62 3.50 9.45
C ARG A 249 -33.77 4.45 8.28
N LEU A 250 -32.65 4.77 7.62
CA LEU A 250 -32.58 5.63 6.42
C LEU A 250 -33.52 5.19 5.29
N SER A 251 -33.97 3.93 5.28
CA SER A 251 -34.97 3.41 4.35
C SER A 251 -36.37 4.00 4.55
N ASP A 252 -36.73 4.41 5.77
CA ASP A 252 -38.07 4.96 6.07
C ASP A 252 -38.21 6.42 5.58
N LEU A 253 -37.09 7.13 5.41
CA LEU A 253 -37.07 8.50 4.89
C LEU A 253 -37.09 8.57 3.36
N LEU A 254 -36.80 7.46 2.67
CA LEU A 254 -36.68 7.41 1.20
C LEU A 254 -37.83 6.68 0.51
N GLY A 255 -38.78 6.12 1.27
CA GLY A 255 -39.88 5.29 0.73
C GLY A 255 -41.15 6.03 0.31
N GLY A 256 -41.25 7.34 0.50
CA GLY A 256 -42.50 8.09 0.33
C GLY A 256 -42.59 8.92 -0.96
N ALA A 257 -42.42 8.32 -2.15
CA ALA A 257 -42.69 9.00 -3.42
C ALA A 257 -42.98 8.01 -4.56
N TYR A 258 -44.08 7.27 -4.47
CA TYR A 258 -44.72 6.60 -5.61
C TYR A 258 -46.24 6.58 -5.44
#